data_AF-A0A6G1F670-F1
#
_entry.id   AF-A0A6G1F670-F1
#
_cell.length_a   1.000
_cell.length_b   1.000
_cell.length_c   1.000
_cell.angle_alpha   90.00
_cell.angle_beta   90.00
_cell.angle_gamma   90.00
#
_symmetry.space_group_name_H-M   'P 1'
#
loop_
_entity.id
_entity.type
_entity.pdbx_description
1 polymer ?
#
loop_
_entity_poly.entity_id
_entity_poly.type
_entity_poly.pdbx_seq_one_letter_code
_entity_poly.pdbx_strand_id
1 'polypeptide(L)'
;MSYAAYKMMHWPTGVDHCAAGFITNSPSDAAASSRPGPEGDIDSAARPRRLGPTPNLVVAAANVVEVYAVRAEAAAEDGGGGAQPSSSSGAVLDGISGARLELVCHYRLHGNIESMTVLSDGPENRRATIALVFKDAKISCLEFDDAIHGLRT
;
A
#
# COMPACT_ATOMS: atom_id res chain seq x y z
N MET A 1 18.83 -44.39 7.92
CA MET A 1 18.04 -43.36 7.22
C MET A 1 17.93 -42.17 8.16
N SER A 2 18.36 -40.98 7.73
CA SER A 2 18.17 -39.75 8.51
C SER A 2 16.87 -39.08 8.08
N TYR A 3 16.11 -38.58 9.05
CA TYR A 3 14.94 -37.74 8.84
C TYR A 3 15.27 -36.32 9.30
N ALA A 4 14.86 -35.33 8.53
CA ALA A 4 14.99 -33.92 8.87
C ALA A 4 13.68 -33.20 8.57
N ALA A 5 13.37 -32.19 9.38
CA ALA A 5 12.23 -31.31 9.18
C ALA A 5 12.73 -29.86 9.08
N TYR A 6 12.18 -29.12 8.12
CA TYR A 6 12.50 -27.71 7.92
C TYR A 6 11.47 -26.83 8.61
N LYS A 7 11.94 -25.82 9.37
CA LYS A 7 11.10 -24.77 9.94
C LYS A 7 11.79 -23.43 9.78
N MET A 8 11.10 -22.48 9.16
CA MET A 8 11.57 -21.10 9.03
C MET A 8 11.19 -20.32 10.30
N MET A 9 12.18 -19.71 10.95
CA MET A 9 12.01 -18.99 12.22
C MET A 9 11.86 -17.49 12.03
N HIS A 10 12.38 -16.95 10.92
CA HIS A 10 12.31 -15.54 10.58
C HIS A 10 12.10 -15.39 9.08
N TRP A 11 11.27 -14.42 8.69
CA TRP A 11 10.96 -14.16 7.29
C TRP A 11 12.10 -13.42 6.59
N PRO A 12 12.29 -13.58 5.28
CA PRO A 12 13.14 -12.68 4.53
C PRO A 12 12.62 -11.24 4.68
N THR A 13 13.50 -10.32 5.01
CA THR A 13 13.18 -8.89 5.17
C THR A 13 13.80 -8.02 4.08
N GLY A 14 14.66 -8.60 3.22
CA GLY A 14 15.20 -7.91 2.06
C GLY A 14 14.11 -7.71 1.01
N VAL A 15 13.93 -6.47 0.55
CA VAL A 15 12.96 -6.13 -0.49
C VAL A 15 13.63 -6.25 -1.85
N ASP A 16 13.09 -7.12 -2.70
CA ASP A 16 13.58 -7.32 -4.07
C ASP A 16 12.79 -6.49 -5.07
N HIS A 17 11.47 -6.40 -4.90
CA HIS A 17 10.59 -5.61 -5.75
C HIS A 17 9.55 -4.84 -4.93
N CYS A 18 9.18 -3.67 -5.43
CA CYS A 18 8.08 -2.88 -4.88
C CYS A 18 7.24 -2.27 -6.00
N ALA A 19 5.94 -2.15 -5.75
CA ALA A 19 4.99 -1.54 -6.68
C ALA A 19 3.85 -0.89 -5.90
N ALA A 20 3.17 0.08 -6.50
CA ALA A 20 1.99 0.71 -5.92
C ALA A 20 0.75 0.44 -6.76
N GLY A 21 -0.39 0.20 -6.11
CA GLY A 21 -1.66 0.03 -6.81
C GLY A 21 -2.86 -0.09 -5.88
N PHE A 22 -4.05 0.02 -6.44
CA PHE A 22 -5.31 -0.08 -5.71
C PHE A 22 -5.73 -1.55 -5.58
N ILE A 23 -5.16 -2.23 -4.58
CA ILE A 23 -5.36 -3.67 -4.35
C ILE A 23 -6.59 -3.92 -3.49
N THR A 24 -6.71 -3.20 -2.37
CA THR A 24 -7.79 -3.41 -1.38
C THR A 24 -9.05 -2.61 -1.67
N ASN A 25 -8.93 -1.54 -2.45
CA ASN A 25 -10.04 -0.64 -2.79
C ASN A 25 -10.13 -0.48 -4.31
N SER A 26 -11.32 -0.24 -4.83
CA SER A 26 -11.49 0.17 -6.23
C SER A 26 -11.14 1.66 -6.40
N PRO A 27 -10.47 2.09 -7.48
CA PRO A 27 -10.15 3.50 -7.73
C PRO A 27 -11.32 4.51 -7.54
N SER A 28 -12.57 4.13 -7.80
CA SER A 28 -13.75 4.99 -7.64
C SER A 28 -14.34 4.99 -6.23
N ASP A 29 -14.22 3.91 -5.42
CA ASP A 29 -14.47 4.04 -3.97
C ASP A 29 -13.48 5.01 -3.34
N ALA A 30 -12.26 4.92 -3.86
CA ALA A 30 -11.15 5.76 -3.54
C ALA A 30 -11.46 7.24 -3.91
N ALA A 31 -11.99 7.51 -5.11
CA ALA A 31 -12.48 8.85 -5.49
C ALA A 31 -13.77 9.27 -4.75
N ALA A 32 -14.66 8.36 -4.39
CA ALA A 32 -15.89 8.66 -3.64
C ALA A 32 -15.59 9.08 -2.18
N SER A 33 -14.50 8.55 -1.60
CA SER A 33 -14.00 9.02 -0.30
C SER A 33 -13.50 10.47 -0.35
N SER A 34 -13.12 10.97 -1.53
CA SER A 34 -12.86 12.38 -1.78
C SER A 34 -14.18 13.15 -2.03
N ARG A 35 -14.97 13.35 -0.97
CA ARG A 35 -16.24 14.08 -1.06
C ARG A 35 -16.00 15.52 -1.57
N PRO A 36 -16.66 15.98 -2.65
CA PRO A 36 -16.60 17.39 -3.04
C PRO A 36 -17.30 18.22 -1.95
N GLY A 37 -16.57 19.18 -1.39
CA GLY A 37 -17.18 20.21 -0.54
C GLY A 37 -18.07 21.13 -1.38
N PRO A 38 -19.06 21.81 -0.77
CA PRO A 38 -20.00 22.65 -1.51
C PRO A 38 -19.25 23.75 -2.26
N GLU A 39 -19.67 23.98 -3.51
CA GLU A 39 -19.22 25.10 -4.35
C GLU A 39 -19.39 26.40 -3.58
N GLY A 40 -18.27 27.05 -3.27
CA GLY A 40 -18.21 28.22 -2.42
C GLY A 40 -16.91 28.96 -2.68
N ASP A 41 -17.08 29.97 -3.54
CA ASP A 41 -16.33 31.19 -3.82
C ASP A 41 -14.80 31.22 -3.78
N ILE A 42 -14.26 31.94 -4.76
CA ILE A 42 -12.85 32.19 -5.01
C ILE A 42 -12.34 33.11 -3.89
N ASP A 43 -11.59 32.56 -2.93
CA ASP A 43 -10.53 33.31 -2.27
C ASP A 43 -9.43 32.40 -1.70
N SER A 44 -8.21 32.84 -1.97
CA SER A 44 -6.96 32.08 -1.84
C SER A 44 -6.53 31.93 -0.38
N ALA A 45 -6.88 30.81 0.25
CA ALA A 45 -6.21 30.29 1.45
C ALA A 45 -5.97 28.79 1.24
N ALA A 46 -4.74 28.34 1.47
CA ALA A 46 -4.25 26.99 1.18
C ALA A 46 -5.14 25.93 1.85
N ARG A 47 -6.09 25.36 1.10
CA ARG A 47 -6.86 24.21 1.54
C ARG A 47 -5.88 23.05 1.73
N PRO A 48 -5.96 22.26 2.83
CA PRO A 48 -5.14 21.05 2.95
C PRO A 48 -5.42 20.21 1.71
N ARG A 49 -4.37 19.92 0.93
CA ARG A 49 -4.44 19.05 -0.24
C ARG A 49 -5.07 17.75 0.26
N ARG A 50 -6.36 17.54 -0.03
CA ARG A 50 -7.05 16.31 0.34
C ARG A 50 -6.33 15.24 -0.44
N LEU A 51 -5.41 14.53 0.23
CA LEU A 51 -4.71 13.41 -0.37
C LEU A 51 -5.81 12.53 -0.96
N GLY A 52 -5.74 12.39 -2.28
CA GLY A 52 -6.58 11.42 -2.95
C GLY A 52 -6.38 10.05 -2.32
N PRO A 53 -7.22 9.10 -2.68
CA PRO A 53 -7.08 7.74 -2.19
C PRO A 53 -5.66 7.21 -2.34
N THR A 54 -5.07 6.76 -1.24
CA THR A 54 -3.69 6.29 -1.23
C THR A 54 -3.64 4.86 -1.78
N PRO A 55 -2.81 4.59 -2.80
CA PRO A 55 -2.62 3.23 -3.27
C PRO A 55 -1.94 2.37 -2.20
N ASN A 56 -2.17 1.07 -2.25
CA ASN A 56 -1.42 0.12 -1.44
C ASN A 56 0.01 0.01 -1.97
N LEU A 57 0.97 -0.18 -1.07
CA LEU A 57 2.34 -0.55 -1.41
C LEU A 57 2.45 -2.07 -1.36
N VAL A 58 2.79 -2.68 -2.49
CA VAL A 58 3.07 -4.12 -2.59
C VAL A 58 4.58 -4.31 -2.57
N VAL A 59 5.05 -5.19 -1.71
CA VAL A 59 6.46 -5.51 -1.50
C VAL A 59 6.65 -7.00 -1.72
N ALA A 60 7.69 -7.36 -2.46
CA ALA A 60 8.15 -8.73 -2.63
C ALA A 60 9.51 -8.90 -1.95
N ALA A 61 9.60 -9.87 -1.05
CA ALA A 61 10.80 -10.26 -0.33
C ALA A 61 11.03 -11.77 -0.54
N ALA A 62 11.91 -12.12 -1.47
CA ALA A 62 12.17 -13.46 -1.95
C ALA A 62 10.89 -14.24 -2.33
N ASN A 63 10.34 -15.02 -1.41
CA ASN A 63 9.15 -15.85 -1.61
C ASN A 63 7.93 -15.37 -0.81
N VAL A 64 7.98 -14.15 -0.28
CA VAL A 64 6.89 -13.54 0.48
C VAL A 64 6.44 -12.28 -0.24
N VAL A 65 5.12 -12.13 -0.40
CA VAL A 65 4.49 -10.89 -0.88
C VAL A 65 3.78 -10.26 0.31
N GLU A 66 3.98 -8.97 0.50
CA GLU A 66 3.39 -8.18 1.57
C GLU A 66 2.66 -6.99 0.95
N VAL A 67 1.42 -6.75 1.40
CA VAL A 67 0.62 -5.60 0.96
C VAL A 67 0.45 -4.66 2.15
N TYR A 68 0.88 -3.42 1.96
CA TYR A 68 0.83 -2.37 2.96
C TYR A 68 -0.17 -1.28 2.58
N ALA A 69 -0.91 -0.79 3.56
CA ALA A 69 -1.67 0.44 3.47
C ALA A 69 -0.78 1.61 3.91
N VAL A 70 -0.76 2.68 3.12
CA VAL A 70 -0.01 3.89 3.45
C VAL A 70 -0.93 4.83 4.22
N ARG A 71 -0.59 5.10 5.49
CA ARG A 71 -1.26 6.12 6.30
C ARG A 71 -0.39 7.35 6.42
N ALA A 72 -0.88 8.46 5.89
CA ALA A 72 -0.26 9.77 6.04
C ALA A 72 -0.96 10.56 7.16
N GLU A 73 -0.17 11.17 8.03
CA GLU A 73 -0.62 12.14 9.04
C GLU A 73 -0.43 13.54 8.44
N ALA A 74 -1.52 14.26 8.24
CA ALA A 74 -1.47 15.64 7.77
C ALA A 74 -0.91 16.54 8.89
N ALA A 75 -0.03 17.47 8.54
CA ALA A 75 0.38 18.51 9.48
C ALA A 75 -0.84 19.39 9.80
N ALA A 76 -1.19 19.51 11.08
CA ALA A 76 -2.17 20.48 11.52
C ALA A 76 -1.60 21.89 11.26
N GLU A 77 -2.35 22.75 10.58
CA GLU A 77 -2.00 24.16 10.53
C GLU A 77 -2.19 24.75 11.94
N ASP A 78 -1.15 25.40 12.45
CA ASP A 78 -1.12 26.05 13.77
C ASP A 78 -2.21 27.13 13.88
N GLY A 79 -3.36 26.73 14.41
CA GLY A 79 -4.43 27.60 14.88
C GLY A 79 -4.42 27.69 16.40
N GLY A 80 -3.40 28.33 16.97
CA GLY A 80 -3.43 28.93 18.30
C GLY A 80 -3.59 28.02 19.53
N GLY A 81 -2.48 27.82 20.25
CA GLY A 81 -2.52 27.66 21.71
C GLY A 81 -2.23 26.27 22.28
N GLY A 82 -0.95 26.01 22.57
CA GLY A 82 -0.51 25.29 23.77
C GLY A 82 -0.65 23.78 23.81
N ALA A 83 0.35 23.07 23.29
CA ALA A 83 1.06 21.96 23.96
C ALA A 83 2.07 21.35 22.98
N GLN A 84 3.37 21.35 23.34
CA GLN A 84 4.42 20.66 22.59
C GLN A 84 4.11 19.15 22.48
N PRO A 85 4.19 18.54 21.28
CA PRO A 85 4.60 17.16 21.16
C PRO A 85 6.11 17.10 20.98
N SER A 86 6.73 16.28 21.81
CA SER A 86 8.14 15.93 21.78
C SER A 86 8.56 15.28 20.45
N SER A 87 9.66 15.78 19.89
CA SER A 87 10.65 15.05 19.07
C SER A 87 10.13 14.15 17.94
N SER A 88 9.88 14.73 16.77
CA SER A 88 10.51 14.24 15.54
C SER A 88 10.56 15.37 14.52
N SER A 89 11.76 15.86 14.23
CA SER A 89 12.00 16.86 13.18
C SER A 89 11.92 16.17 11.81
N GLY A 90 10.76 15.65 11.46
CA GLY A 90 10.44 15.24 10.10
C GLY A 90 10.19 16.49 9.27
N ALA A 91 10.96 16.71 8.21
CA ALA A 91 10.66 17.78 7.27
C ALA A 91 9.24 17.57 6.73
N VAL A 92 8.37 18.57 6.85
CA VAL A 92 7.04 18.55 6.26
C VAL A 92 7.22 18.54 4.75
N LEU A 93 7.14 17.35 4.14
CA LEU A 93 7.19 17.17 2.70
C LEU A 93 5.74 17.16 2.20
N ASP A 94 5.38 18.18 1.43
CA ASP A 94 4.05 18.30 0.81
C ASP A 94 2.86 18.30 1.80
N GLY A 95 3.02 18.90 2.99
CA GLY A 95 1.95 18.98 4.01
C GLY A 95 1.72 17.71 4.82
N ILE A 96 2.57 16.68 4.64
CA ILE A 96 2.56 15.44 5.41
C ILE A 96 3.54 15.59 6.58
N SER A 97 3.03 15.51 7.82
CA SER A 97 3.85 15.56 9.04
C SER A 97 4.48 14.21 9.39
N GLY A 98 3.93 13.12 8.86
CA GLY A 98 4.43 11.77 9.06
C GLY A 98 3.71 10.76 8.17
N ALA A 99 4.35 9.63 7.87
CA ALA A 99 3.72 8.53 7.18
C ALA A 99 4.14 7.20 7.80
N ARG A 100 3.19 6.26 7.90
CA ARG A 100 3.45 4.89 8.37
C ARG A 100 2.83 3.87 7.43
N LEU A 101 3.49 2.72 7.32
CA LEU A 101 3.01 1.57 6.59
C LEU A 101 2.34 0.60 7.55
N GLU A 102 1.14 0.18 7.21
CA GLU A 102 0.42 -0.87 7.96
C GLU A 102 0.29 -2.10 7.09
N LEU A 103 0.79 -3.23 7.58
CA LEU A 103 0.67 -4.50 6.89
C LEU A 103 -0.82 -4.89 6.86
N VAL A 104 -1.37 -5.03 5.66
CA VAL A 104 -2.75 -5.47 5.44
C VAL A 104 -2.79 -6.98 5.39
N CYS A 105 -2.01 -7.57 4.49
CA CYS A 105 -1.91 -9.01 4.33
C CYS A 105 -0.53 -9.40 3.81
N HIS A 106 -0.16 -10.66 4.01
CA HIS A 106 1.02 -11.25 3.40
C HIS A 106 0.66 -12.62 2.83
N TYR A 107 1.34 -13.02 1.77
CA TYR A 107 1.15 -14.30 1.10
C TYR A 107 2.50 -14.96 0.86
N ARG A 108 2.56 -16.26 1.12
CA ARG A 108 3.81 -17.02 1.11
C ARG A 108 3.80 -18.00 -0.04
N LEU A 109 4.80 -17.87 -0.88
CA LEU A 109 4.97 -18.63 -2.11
C LEU A 109 5.98 -19.73 -1.89
N HIS A 110 5.82 -20.81 -2.65
CA HIS A 110 6.75 -21.94 -2.68
C HIS A 110 7.82 -21.79 -3.78
N GLY A 111 8.11 -20.55 -4.16
CA GLY A 111 9.14 -20.19 -5.13
C GLY A 111 9.54 -18.74 -4.95
N ASN A 112 10.77 -18.41 -5.32
CA ASN A 112 11.27 -17.03 -5.27
C ASN A 112 10.72 -16.25 -6.47
N ILE A 113 10.33 -15.02 -6.20
CA ILE A 113 9.85 -14.07 -7.19
C ILE A 113 11.07 -13.53 -7.95
N GLU A 114 11.05 -13.59 -9.28
CA GLU A 114 12.09 -13.00 -10.14
C GLU A 114 11.67 -11.63 -10.69
N SER A 115 10.36 -11.42 -10.86
CA SER A 115 9.81 -10.12 -11.25
C SER A 115 8.38 -9.98 -10.76
N MET A 116 7.96 -8.74 -10.50
CA MET A 116 6.62 -8.39 -10.05
C MET A 116 6.14 -7.14 -10.78
N THR A 117 4.86 -7.13 -11.17
CA THR A 117 4.17 -5.94 -11.66
C THR A 117 2.73 -5.89 -11.15
N VAL A 118 2.16 -4.69 -11.09
CA VAL A 118 0.77 -4.48 -10.69
C VAL A 118 -0.01 -4.02 -11.92
N LEU A 119 -1.02 -4.79 -12.28
CA LEU A 119 -1.87 -4.57 -13.44
C LEU A 119 -3.19 -3.95 -12.98
N SER A 120 -3.49 -2.76 -13.47
CA SER A 120 -4.80 -2.13 -13.26
C SER A 120 -5.63 -2.35 -14.52
N ASP A 121 -6.81 -2.93 -14.36
CA ASP A 121 -7.70 -3.30 -15.47
C ASP A 121 -8.47 -2.07 -16.00
N GLY A 122 -7.77 -1.17 -16.70
CA GLY A 122 -8.37 -0.14 -17.56
C GLY A 122 -9.39 0.81 -16.90
N PRO A 123 -10.32 1.40 -17.70
CA PRO A 123 -11.31 2.37 -17.23
C PRO A 123 -12.47 1.75 -16.43
N GLU A 124 -12.56 0.42 -16.42
CA GLU A 124 -13.47 -0.27 -15.52
C GLU A 124 -12.86 -0.19 -14.12
N ASN A 125 -13.61 0.37 -13.19
CA ASN A 125 -13.19 0.63 -11.82
C ASN A 125 -12.94 -0.67 -11.02
N ARG A 126 -11.93 -1.43 -11.41
CA ARG A 126 -11.60 -2.74 -10.87
C ARG A 126 -10.33 -2.66 -10.06
N ARG A 127 -10.24 -3.50 -9.05
CA ARG A 127 -9.04 -3.63 -8.22
C ARG A 127 -7.87 -4.10 -9.08
N ALA A 128 -6.68 -3.62 -8.76
CA ALA A 128 -5.48 -4.04 -9.45
C ALA A 128 -5.07 -5.46 -9.04
N THR A 129 -4.54 -6.20 -10.01
CA THR A 129 -4.06 -7.58 -9.86
C THR A 129 -2.53 -7.55 -9.82
N ILE A 130 -1.94 -8.39 -8.96
CA ILE A 130 -0.48 -8.50 -8.85
C ILE A 130 -0.02 -9.65 -9.74
N ALA A 131 0.78 -9.38 -10.76
CA ALA A 131 1.38 -10.41 -11.60
C ALA A 131 2.81 -10.70 -11.14
N LEU A 132 3.09 -11.97 -10.89
CA LEU A 132 4.36 -12.49 -10.42
C LEU A 132 4.98 -13.42 -11.46
N VAL A 133 6.28 -13.27 -11.67
CA VAL A 133 7.08 -14.15 -12.52
C VAL A 133 8.07 -14.90 -11.63
N PHE A 134 8.16 -16.20 -11.86
CA PHE A 134 9.09 -17.10 -11.19
C PHE A 134 10.03 -17.71 -12.22
N LYS A 135 11.09 -18.33 -11.69
CA LYS A 135 12.00 -19.14 -12.47
C LYS A 135 11.27 -20.18 -13.34
N ASP A 136 11.89 -20.51 -14.47
CA ASP A 136 11.38 -21.44 -15.47
C ASP A 136 10.11 -20.94 -16.21
N ALA A 137 10.02 -19.61 -16.43
CA ALA A 137 8.95 -18.97 -17.19
C ALA A 137 7.54 -19.21 -16.63
N LYS A 138 7.42 -19.30 -15.30
CA LYS A 138 6.12 -19.46 -14.63
C LYS A 138 5.56 -18.10 -14.24
N ILE A 139 4.26 -17.93 -14.45
CA ILE A 139 3.54 -16.70 -14.11
C ILE A 139 2.36 -17.05 -13.21
N SER A 140 2.11 -16.22 -12.20
CA SER A 140 0.93 -16.30 -11.35
C SER A 140 0.36 -14.90 -11.15
N CYS A 141 -0.97 -14.80 -11.18
CA CYS A 141 -1.67 -13.56 -10.86
C CYS A 141 -2.30 -13.71 -9.48
N LEU A 142 -2.21 -12.68 -8.65
CA LEU A 142 -2.83 -12.63 -7.34
C LEU A 142 -3.86 -11.50 -7.30
N GLU A 143 -5.07 -11.84 -6.89
CA GLU A 143 -6.15 -10.91 -6.62
C GLU A 143 -6.41 -10.84 -5.12
N PHE A 144 -6.88 -9.70 -4.65
CA PHE A 144 -7.30 -9.55 -3.26
C PHE A 144 -8.74 -10.04 -3.10
N ASP A 145 -8.95 -10.95 -2.15
CA ASP A 145 -10.25 -11.49 -1.81
C ASP A 145 -10.69 -10.96 -0.44
N ASP A 146 -11.79 -10.20 -0.44
CA ASP A 146 -12.36 -9.58 0.75
C ASP A 146 -12.89 -10.62 1.76
N ALA A 147 -13.29 -11.81 1.31
CA ALA A 147 -13.85 -12.82 2.21
C ALA A 147 -12.78 -13.42 3.14
N ILE A 148 -11.55 -13.51 2.66
CA ILE A 148 -10.40 -14.04 3.40
C ILE A 148 -9.46 -12.94 3.90
N HIS A 149 -9.72 -11.68 3.53
CA HIS A 149 -8.82 -10.54 3.73
C HIS A 149 -7.37 -10.86 3.33
N GLY A 150 -7.21 -11.48 2.16
CA GLY A 150 -5.95 -12.10 1.74
C GLY A 150 -5.80 -12.16 0.22
N LEU A 151 -4.66 -12.65 -0.23
CA LEU A 151 -4.37 -12.83 -1.65
C LEU A 151 -4.79 -14.23 -2.11
N ARG A 152 -5.41 -14.30 -3.28
CA ARG A 152 -5.83 -15.52 -3.95
C ARG A 152 -5.28 -15.55 -5.37
N THR A 153 -4.83 -16.71 -5.83
CA THR A 153 -4.45 -16.98 -7.22
C THR A 153 -5.67 -17.22 -8.10
#